data_AF-M3AY56-F1
#
_entry.id   AF-M3AY56-F1
#
_cell.length_a   1.000
_cell.length_b   1.000
_cell.length_c   1.000
_cell.angle_alpha   90.00
_cell.angle_beta   90.00
_cell.angle_gamma   90.00
#
_symmetry.space_group_name_H-M   'P 1'
#
loop_
_entity.id
_entity.type
_entity.pdbx_description
1 polymer ?
#
loop_
_entity_poly.entity_id
_entity_poly.type
_entity_poly.pdbx_seq_one_letter_code
_entity_poly.pdbx_strand_id
1 'polypeptide(L)' 'MSADAYRPYVPQRPPVQCVKCRGIHVILNKALHPQLMQDQWRFTCLDCRVAWPQEQHGGEPDEYA' A
#
# COMPACT_ATOMS: atom_id res chain seq x y z
N MET A 1 -34.49 3.03 26.35
CA MET A 1 -33.06 2.71 26.52
C MET A 1 -32.48 2.49 25.13
N SER A 2 -32.03 3.56 24.46
CA SER A 2 -31.37 3.41 23.15
C SER A 2 -29.95 2.91 23.39
N ALA A 3 -29.65 1.72 22.88
CA ALA A 3 -28.30 1.20 22.79
C ALA A 3 -27.58 1.99 21.70
N ASP A 4 -26.83 3.02 22.09
CA ASP A 4 -25.84 3.64 21.22
C ASP A 4 -24.84 2.55 20.81
N ALA A 5 -24.92 2.15 19.55
CA ALA A 5 -23.99 1.20 18.97
C ALA A 5 -22.59 1.82 19.02
N TYR A 6 -21.74 1.32 19.92
CA TYR A 6 -20.34 1.69 19.99
C TYR A 6 -19.66 1.31 18.68
N ARG A 7 -19.52 2.27 17.76
CA ARG A 7 -18.80 2.08 16.51
C ARG A 7 -17.33 2.36 16.81
N PRO A 8 -16.45 1.34 16.87
CA PRO A 8 -15.04 1.60 17.10
C PRO A 8 -14.54 2.50 15.97
N TYR A 9 -13.94 3.63 16.35
CA TYR A 9 -13.24 4.50 15.42
C TYR A 9 -12.07 3.70 14.84
N VAL A 10 -12.24 3.16 13.63
CA VAL A 10 -11.14 2.53 12.90
C VAL A 10 -10.29 3.67 12.36
N PRO A 11 -9.02 3.81 12.78
CA PRO A 11 -8.15 4.83 12.21
C PRO A 11 -8.06 4.60 10.71
N GLN A 12 -8.60 5.54 9.92
CA GLN A 12 -8.50 5.52 8.47
C GLN A 12 -7.03 5.74 8.13
N ARG A 13 -6.31 4.67 7.75
CA ARG A 13 -4.96 4.83 7.21
C ARG A 13 -5.07 5.51 5.84
N PRO A 14 -4.21 6.48 5.54
CA PRO A 14 -4.20 7.09 4.22
C PRO A 14 -3.94 6.02 3.14
N PRO A 15 -4.49 6.20 1.92
CA PRO A 15 -4.25 5.26 0.84
C PRO A 15 -2.77 5.23 0.46
N VAL A 16 -2.28 4.06 0.04
CA VAL A 16 -0.93 3.91 -0.51
C VAL A 16 -0.82 4.75 -1.79
N GLN A 17 0.25 5.54 -1.88
CA GLN A 17 0.55 6.34 -3.07
C GLN A 17 1.67 5.71 -3.90
N CYS A 18 1.60 5.88 -5.21
CA CYS A 18 2.67 5.45 -6.10
C CYS A 18 3.96 6.23 -5.85
N VAL A 19 5.07 5.51 -5.67
CA VAL A 19 6.42 6.07 -5.49
C VAL A 19 6.89 6.96 -6.65
N LYS A 20 6.31 6.82 -7.85
CA LYS A 20 6.69 7.58 -9.05
C LYS A 20 5.73 8.71 -9.39
N CYS A 21 4.42 8.43 -9.52
CA CYS A 21 3.44 9.42 -9.97
C CYS A 21 2.54 9.96 -8.85
N ARG A 22 2.68 9.47 -7.62
CA ARG A 22 1.84 9.82 -6.46
C ARG A 22 0.34 9.53 -6.61
N GLY A 23 -0.06 8.83 -7.69
CA GLY A 23 -1.43 8.33 -7.88
C GLY A 23 -1.82 7.26 -6.85
N ILE A 24 -3.11 7.17 -6.56
CA ILE A 24 -3.68 6.26 -5.54
C ILE A 24 -4.23 4.95 -6.12
N HIS A 25 -4.24 4.78 -7.45
CA HIS A 25 -4.65 3.54 -8.10
C HIS A 25 -3.53 2.49 -7.98
N VAL A 26 -3.36 1.98 -6.77
CA VAL A 26 -2.33 1.00 -6.41
C VAL A 26 -2.99 -0.29 -5.98
N ILE A 27 -2.55 -1.41 -6.57
CA ILE A 27 -2.96 -2.75 -6.16
C ILE A 27 -1.80 -3.47 -5.47
N LEU A 28 -2.13 -4.34 -4.51
CA LEU A 28 -1.19 -5.29 -3.93
C LEU A 28 -1.34 -6.63 -4.65
N ASN A 29 -0.26 -7.14 -5.23
CA ASN A 29 -0.24 -8.43 -5.89
C ASN A 29 1.02 -9.22 -5.55
N LYS A 30 0.91 -10.55 -5.64
CA LYS A 30 2.06 -11.44 -5.46
C LYS A 30 2.66 -11.73 -6.84
N ALA A 31 3.98 -11.63 -6.95
CA ALA A 31 4.69 -11.95 -8.19
C ALA A 31 6.06 -12.56 -7.90
N LEU A 32 6.56 -13.36 -8.83
CA LEU A 32 7.89 -13.96 -8.74
C LEU A 32 8.97 -12.87 -8.74
N HIS A 33 9.79 -12.84 -7.69
CA HIS A 33 10.97 -11.98 -7.62
C HIS A 33 12.07 -12.56 -8.53
N PRO A 34 12.55 -11.81 -9.54
CA PRO A 34 13.40 -12.36 -10.61
C PRO A 34 14.75 -12.89 -10.12
N GLN A 35 15.28 -12.35 -9.01
CA GLN A 35 16.60 -12.74 -8.49
C GLN A 35 16.52 -13.81 -7.40
N LEU A 36 15.42 -13.83 -6.64
CA LEU A 36 15.26 -14.73 -5.49
C LEU A 36 14.51 -16.00 -5.86
N MET A 37 13.89 -16.03 -7.05
CA MET A 37 13.03 -17.13 -7.51
C MET A 37 11.94 -17.48 -6.48
N GLN A 38 11.50 -16.47 -5.73
CA GLN A 38 10.49 -16.57 -4.69
C GLN A 38 9.37 -15.59 -4.97
N ASP A 39 8.15 -15.98 -4.64
CA ASP A 39 7.04 -15.04 -4.70
C ASP A 39 7.18 -13.95 -3.64
N GLN A 40 7.11 -12.69 -4.06
CA GLN A 40 7.09 -11.55 -3.17
C GLN A 40 5.82 -10.73 -3.39
N TRP A 41 5.32 -10.12 -2.31
CA TRP A 41 4.29 -9.12 -2.38
C TRP A 41 4.85 -7.80 -2.90
N ARG A 42 4.16 -7.21 -3.88
CA ARG A 42 4.54 -5.93 -4.46
C ARG A 42 3.32 -5.04 -4.64
N PHE A 43 3.53 -3.75 -4.51
CA PHE A 43 2.57 -2.76 -4.99
C PHE A 43 2.75 -2.57 -6.49
N THR A 44 1.66 -2.38 -7.21
CA THR A 44 1.65 -2.03 -8.64
C THR A 44 0.74 -0.83 -8.86
N CYS A 45 1.29 0.25 -9.41
CA CYS A 45 0.51 1.41 -9.83
C CYS A 45 -0.15 1.14 -11.17
N LEU A 46 -1.47 1.32 -11.26
CA LEU A 46 -2.23 1.10 -12.48
C LEU A 46 -2.08 2.26 -13.49
N ASP A 47 -1.74 3.46 -13.01
CA ASP A 47 -1.57 4.66 -13.85
C ASP A 47 -0.21 4.64 -14.58
N CYS A 48 0.91 4.44 -13.86
CA CYS A 48 2.25 4.50 -14.44
C CYS A 48 2.97 3.15 -14.56
N ARG A 49 2.31 2.05 -14.17
CA ARG A 49 2.78 0.66 -14.29
C ARG A 49 4.08 0.31 -13.55
N VAL A 50 4.54 1.19 -12.66
CA VAL A 50 5.65 0.88 -11.74
C VAL A 50 5.19 -0.14 -10.72
N ALA A 51 6.04 -1.13 -10.45
CA ALA A 51 5.86 -2.09 -9.38
C ALA A 51 7.06 -2.04 -8.43
N TRP A 52 6.81 -2.14 -7.12
CA TRP A 52 7.83 -2.03 -6.09
C TRP A 52 7.49 -2.92 -4.88
N PRO A 53 8.49 -3.36 -4.08
CA PRO A 53 8.26 -4.27 -2.96
C PRO A 53 7.27 -3.69 -1.94
N GLN A 54 6.43 -4.53 -1.33
CA GLN A 54 5.46 -4.07 -0.33
C GLN A 54 6.15 -3.39 0.86
N GLU A 55 7.34 -3.83 1.22
CA GLU A 55 8.11 -3.29 2.34
C GLU A 55 8.53 -1.83 2.09
N GLN A 56 8.63 -1.43 0.82
CA GLN A 56 8.82 -0.04 0.40
C GLN A 56 7.45 0.64 0.31
N HIS A 57 6.82 0.88 1.46
CA HIS A 57 5.63 1.71 1.54
C HIS A 57 5.99 3.09 0.97
N GLY A 58 5.21 3.54 -0.02
CA GLY A 58 5.54 4.74 -0.79
C GLY A 58 5.53 6.00 0.07
N GLY A 59 6.70 6.33 0.60
CA GLY A 59 7.03 7.55 1.29
C GLY A 59 8.54 7.61 1.53
N GLU A 60 9.09 8.81 1.64
CA GLU A 60 10.45 8.95 2.19
C GLU A 60 10.45 8.32 3.59
N PRO A 61 11.55 7.68 4.05
CA PRO A 61 11.64 7.10 5.40
C PRO A 61 11.18 8.06 6.51
N ASP A 62 11.33 9.37 6.24
CA ASP A 62 11.03 10.48 7.14
C ASP A 62 9.53 10.81 7.24
N GLU A 63 8.66 10.25 6.39
CA GLU A 63 7.20 10.51 6.42
C GLU A 63 6.45 9.68 7.49
N TYR A 64 7.17 8.90 8.31
CA TYR A 64 6.61 7.99 9.32
C TYR A 64 7.20 8.13 10.73
N ALA A 65 7.97 9.19 11.00
CA ALA A 65 8.54 9.50 12.32
C ALA A 65 7.56 10.24 13.25
#